data_AF-A0A497VCI2-F1
#
_entry.id   AF-A0A497VCI2-F1
#
_cell.length_a   1.000
_cell.length_b   1.000
_cell.length_c   1.000
_cell.angle_alpha   90.00
_cell.angle_beta   90.00
_cell.angle_gamma   90.00
#
_symmetry.space_group_name_H-M   'P 1'
#
loop_
_entity.id
_entity.type
_entity.pdbx_description
1 polymer ?
#
loop_
_entity_poly.entity_id
_entity_poly.type
_entity_poly.pdbx_seq_one_letter_code
_entity_poly.pdbx_strand_id
1 'polypeptide(L)'
;MAADLHLPWGWGFLRGIVGCMGVLALWACSHKPPVAQVAAAGRMPLGAARPQLTETQALQYTVTNYLAQAGQLTGPQGQGLVADGWAPAALGDASAFESHFVVAADGSGSHRTVQAAVDAVPARSATDRRYYIEVRPGTYRETVCVLGKAPVTLYGASPDAHAVAIVGSNYNGKAKTPHAVIANACHPHLAGATYGTSGSATFAVYSDAFHAKNVSFVNDAMQGVVHGMGYPPGASGASGAQAVALMTQGDQLVFENVRVIGHQDSLYVKTATLGTVARAYFRDSHIQGDVDFVFGRGLLVLDRCTLHFTSARLPIGSAPSMLAPSTATHSPYGILIHASRFTADAQTPQSSVHLGRAWDEGIPSGAYTSQSAINGQLVVRDSHLGAHVHQPAPWGASTSARPFSSAGNRFAEFNNTPMHLFASTDP
;
A
#
# COMPACT_ATOMS: atom_id res chain seq x y z
N MET A 1 -34.47 51.47 -32.13
CA MET A 1 -35.94 51.56 -32.17
C MET A 1 -36.40 50.61 -31.06
N ALA A 2 -36.85 51.03 -29.86
CA ALA A 2 -37.75 52.13 -29.48
C ALA A 2 -39.16 51.96 -30.08
N ALA A 3 -40.28 52.05 -29.36
CA ALA A 3 -40.56 52.41 -27.94
C ALA A 3 -41.38 51.27 -27.25
N ASP A 4 -41.56 51.13 -25.93
CA ASP A 4 -41.64 52.05 -24.76
C ASP A 4 -43.00 52.81 -24.64
N LEU A 5 -43.34 53.29 -23.41
CA LEU A 5 -44.62 53.83 -22.86
C LEU A 5 -45.47 52.81 -22.04
N HIS A 6 -46.02 53.10 -20.83
CA HIS A 6 -45.70 54.15 -19.82
C HIS A 6 -46.36 53.87 -18.42
N LEU A 7 -46.03 54.71 -17.42
CA LEU A 7 -46.51 54.73 -15.99
C LEU A 7 -47.69 55.75 -15.84
N PRO A 8 -47.99 56.52 -14.73
CA PRO A 8 -47.49 56.62 -13.33
C PRO A 8 -48.56 56.95 -12.21
N TRP A 9 -48.15 57.68 -11.13
CA TRP A 9 -48.87 58.23 -9.93
C TRP A 9 -49.09 57.25 -8.73
N GLY A 10 -49.06 57.61 -7.42
CA GLY A 10 -48.83 58.86 -6.63
C GLY A 10 -49.31 58.66 -5.15
N TRP A 11 -49.11 59.48 -4.10
CA TRP A 11 -48.32 60.71 -3.77
C TRP A 11 -48.27 60.96 -2.22
N GLY A 12 -47.10 61.26 -1.61
CA GLY A 12 -46.96 61.99 -0.31
C GLY A 12 -47.20 61.26 1.05
N PHE A 13 -46.89 61.84 2.23
CA PHE A 13 -46.09 63.05 2.58
C PHE A 13 -45.73 63.17 4.10
N LEU A 14 -44.72 63.99 4.44
CA LEU A 14 -44.50 64.76 5.70
C LEU A 14 -43.80 64.11 6.93
N ARG A 15 -43.55 64.95 7.96
CA ARG A 15 -42.46 64.85 8.98
C ARG A 15 -42.96 64.92 10.43
N GLY A 16 -42.15 64.44 11.38
CA GLY A 16 -42.24 64.78 12.81
C GLY A 16 -40.92 64.53 13.55
N ILE A 17 -40.50 65.42 14.45
CA ILE A 17 -39.29 65.28 15.29
C ILE A 17 -39.67 65.40 16.76
N VAL A 18 -39.26 64.43 17.57
CA VAL A 18 -39.08 64.57 19.03
C VAL A 18 -37.81 63.79 19.39
N GLY A 19 -36.94 64.38 20.21
CA GLY A 19 -35.73 63.73 20.72
C GLY A 19 -35.77 63.58 22.23
N CYS A 20 -35.18 62.50 22.75
CA CYS A 20 -34.88 62.33 24.17
C CYS A 20 -33.43 61.86 24.34
N MET A 21 -32.75 62.37 25.38
CA MET A 21 -31.40 61.95 25.76
C MET A 21 -31.47 60.61 26.52
N GLY A 22 -30.51 59.71 26.29
CA GLY A 22 -30.48 58.40 26.93
C GLY A 22 -29.15 57.67 26.84
N VAL A 23 -28.25 57.98 27.79
CA VAL A 23 -27.10 57.19 28.30
C VAL A 23 -26.47 56.13 27.37
N LEU A 24 -25.20 56.35 26.96
CA LEU A 24 -24.36 55.29 26.44
C LEU A 24 -24.02 54.27 27.55
N ALA A 25 -24.62 53.07 27.48
CA ALA A 25 -24.21 51.92 28.29
C ALA A 25 -23.31 50.98 27.44
N LEU A 26 -22.00 51.06 27.63
CA LEU A 26 -21.04 50.15 26.99
C LEU A 26 -21.12 48.75 27.62
N TRP A 27 -22.03 47.91 27.12
CA TRP A 27 -22.11 46.51 27.54
C TRP A 27 -21.03 45.68 26.83
N ALA A 28 -19.99 45.31 27.57
CA ALA A 28 -18.86 44.55 27.03
C ALA A 28 -19.26 43.08 26.79
N CYS A 29 -19.76 42.79 25.58
CA CYS A 29 -20.12 41.46 25.11
C CYS A 29 -18.89 40.53 25.01
N SER A 30 -18.44 39.98 26.14
CA SER A 30 -17.38 38.97 26.24
C SER A 30 -17.87 37.60 25.74
N HIS A 31 -18.18 37.53 24.45
CA HIS A 31 -18.48 36.27 23.75
C HIS A 31 -17.17 35.53 23.50
N LYS A 32 -16.71 34.78 24.50
CA LYS A 32 -15.91 33.59 24.21
C LYS A 32 -16.75 32.72 23.25
N PRO A 33 -16.20 32.24 22.12
CA PRO A 33 -16.90 31.24 21.32
C PRO A 33 -17.17 30.03 22.23
N PRO A 34 -18.30 29.32 22.06
CA PRO A 34 -18.52 28.09 22.78
C PRO A 34 -17.35 27.15 22.46
N VAL A 35 -16.65 26.69 23.49
CA VAL A 35 -15.67 25.61 23.33
C VAL A 35 -16.47 24.39 22.92
N ALA A 36 -16.52 24.14 21.61
CA ALA A 36 -17.04 22.90 21.08
C ALA A 36 -16.27 21.78 21.79
N GLN A 37 -16.98 20.95 22.55
CA GLN A 37 -16.40 19.73 23.08
C GLN A 37 -15.91 18.94 21.88
N VAL A 38 -14.59 18.81 21.74
CA VAL A 38 -13.99 17.87 20.79
C VAL A 38 -14.54 16.52 21.20
N ALA A 39 -15.47 15.99 20.40
CA ALA A 39 -16.10 14.72 20.68
C ALA A 39 -14.98 13.69 20.84
N ALA A 40 -14.94 13.02 22.00
CA ALA A 40 -13.87 12.09 22.31
C ALA A 40 -13.77 11.06 21.18
N ALA A 41 -12.65 11.09 20.45
CA ALA A 41 -12.50 10.34 19.20
C ALA A 41 -12.89 8.88 19.44
N GLY A 42 -13.85 8.39 18.66
CA GLY A 42 -14.55 7.14 18.97
C GLY A 42 -13.58 5.98 19.08
N ARG A 43 -13.32 5.52 20.32
CA ARG A 43 -12.42 4.40 20.56
C ARG A 43 -12.95 3.16 19.85
N MET A 44 -12.06 2.46 19.14
CA MET A 44 -12.41 1.25 18.41
C MET A 44 -13.03 0.19 19.34
N PRO A 45 -13.99 -0.63 18.86
CA PRO A 45 -14.56 -1.72 19.64
C PRO A 45 -13.48 -2.67 20.19
N LEU A 46 -13.55 -2.95 21.50
CA LEU A 46 -12.66 -3.88 22.18
C LEU A 46 -13.27 -5.28 22.24
N GLY A 47 -12.50 -6.31 21.91
CA GLY A 47 -12.93 -7.70 22.09
C GLY A 47 -12.00 -8.72 21.42
N ALA A 48 -12.28 -10.00 21.61
CA ALA A 48 -11.50 -11.09 21.02
C ALA A 48 -11.50 -11.10 19.48
N ALA A 49 -12.52 -10.51 18.84
CA ALA A 49 -12.57 -10.31 17.39
C ALA A 49 -11.77 -9.09 16.89
N ARG A 50 -11.29 -8.22 17.80
CA ARG A 50 -10.56 -6.98 17.49
C ARG A 50 -9.48 -6.68 18.57
N PRO A 51 -8.46 -7.54 18.71
CA PRO A 51 -7.41 -7.37 19.72
C PRO A 51 -6.64 -6.06 19.56
N GLN A 52 -6.55 -5.30 20.65
CA GLN A 52 -5.68 -4.12 20.78
C GLN A 52 -4.45 -4.49 21.63
N LEU A 53 -3.29 -3.93 21.28
CA LEU A 53 -2.10 -3.97 22.13
C LEU A 53 -2.27 -3.03 23.32
N THR A 54 -1.67 -3.37 24.47
CA THR A 54 -1.40 -2.40 25.53
C THR A 54 -0.24 -1.48 25.15
N GLU A 55 -0.13 -0.33 25.81
CA GLU A 55 1.00 0.60 25.63
C GLU A 55 2.36 -0.11 25.80
N THR A 56 2.50 -0.95 26.83
CA THR A 56 3.70 -1.76 27.08
C THR A 56 4.00 -2.75 25.95
N GLN A 57 2.97 -3.36 25.35
CA GLN A 57 3.14 -4.25 24.20
C GLN A 57 3.51 -3.47 22.94
N ALA A 58 2.93 -2.28 22.74
CA ALA A 58 3.20 -1.41 21.59
C ALA A 58 4.65 -0.88 21.55
N LEU A 59 5.38 -0.88 22.68
CA LEU A 59 6.83 -0.61 22.71
C LEU A 59 7.65 -1.65 21.92
N GLN A 60 7.13 -2.86 21.71
CA GLN A 60 7.81 -3.89 20.91
C GLN A 60 7.60 -3.71 19.40
N TYR A 61 6.50 -3.09 18.98
CA TYR A 61 6.10 -3.02 17.57
C TYR A 61 6.34 -1.63 16.96
N THR A 62 7.58 -1.13 17.07
CA THR A 62 8.02 0.14 16.47
C THR A 62 8.66 -0.08 15.09
N VAL A 63 8.76 0.98 14.27
CA VAL A 63 9.51 0.93 13.01
C VAL A 63 10.93 0.42 13.24
N THR A 64 11.64 0.98 14.22
CA THR A 64 13.01 0.57 14.58
C THR A 64 13.11 -0.92 14.90
N ASN A 65 12.21 -1.45 15.73
CA ASN A 65 12.28 -2.86 16.14
C ASN A 65 12.01 -3.83 14.99
N TYR A 66 11.06 -3.49 14.11
CA TYR A 66 10.81 -4.26 12.88
C TYR A 66 12.05 -4.26 11.97
N LEU A 67 12.69 -3.12 11.77
CA LEU A 67 13.81 -3.01 10.84
C LEU A 67 15.16 -3.46 11.41
N ALA A 68 15.29 -3.62 12.74
CA ALA A 68 16.56 -3.89 13.42
C ALA A 68 17.25 -5.22 13.08
N GLN A 69 16.54 -6.23 12.54
CA GLN A 69 17.06 -7.59 12.37
C GLN A 69 16.65 -8.25 11.04
N ALA A 70 17.58 -9.02 10.44
CA ALA A 70 17.35 -9.82 9.24
C ALA A 70 18.28 -11.06 9.18
N GLY A 71 18.19 -11.85 8.11
CA GLY A 71 19.05 -13.01 7.88
C GLY A 71 18.28 -14.34 7.87
N GLN A 72 18.83 -15.36 8.52
CA GLN A 72 18.27 -16.72 8.56
C GLN A 72 17.72 -17.05 9.94
N LEU A 73 16.48 -17.54 9.99
CA LEU A 73 15.87 -18.14 11.16
C LEU A 73 16.46 -19.53 11.40
N THR A 74 17.12 -19.72 12.54
CA THR A 74 17.62 -21.02 13.02
C THR A 74 16.76 -21.62 14.14
N GLY A 75 15.83 -20.84 14.71
CA GLY A 75 14.93 -21.27 15.76
C GLY A 75 13.81 -20.27 16.05
N PRO A 76 13.02 -20.49 17.12
CA PRO A 76 11.91 -19.62 17.52
C PRO A 76 12.31 -18.16 17.80
N GLN A 77 11.33 -17.25 17.74
CA GLN A 77 11.45 -15.85 18.17
C GLN A 77 12.62 -15.07 17.54
N GLY A 78 12.98 -15.35 16.29
CA GLY A 78 14.07 -14.66 15.60
C GLY A 78 15.47 -15.16 15.95
N GLN A 79 15.62 -16.33 16.58
CA GLN A 79 16.93 -16.97 16.72
C GLN A 79 17.59 -17.14 15.34
N GLY A 80 18.86 -16.75 15.25
CA GLY A 80 19.65 -16.75 14.01
C GLY A 80 19.66 -15.42 13.25
N LEU A 81 18.71 -14.50 13.53
CA LEU A 81 18.71 -13.18 12.92
C LEU A 81 19.86 -12.31 13.47
N VAL A 82 20.46 -11.53 12.58
CA VAL A 82 21.55 -10.59 12.89
C VAL A 82 20.97 -9.20 13.07
N ALA A 83 21.37 -8.51 14.15
CA ALA A 83 21.13 -7.09 14.31
C ALA A 83 22.23 -6.30 13.58
N ASP A 84 21.90 -5.69 12.45
CA ASP A 84 22.84 -4.94 11.60
C ASP A 84 22.70 -3.41 11.75
N GLY A 85 21.74 -2.95 12.55
CA GLY A 85 21.48 -1.53 12.78
C GLY A 85 20.82 -0.80 11.61
N TRP A 86 20.18 -1.51 10.67
CA TRP A 86 19.54 -0.86 9.52
C TRP A 86 18.42 0.10 9.94
N ALA A 87 18.69 1.39 9.78
CA ALA A 87 17.76 2.48 9.98
C ALA A 87 17.70 3.31 8.68
N PRO A 88 16.79 3.01 7.74
CA PRO A 88 16.70 3.72 6.48
C PRO A 88 16.30 5.19 6.71
N ALA A 89 17.18 6.10 6.31
CA ALA A 89 16.87 7.52 6.22
C ALA A 89 15.92 7.79 5.05
N ALA A 90 15.27 8.96 5.07
CA ALA A 90 14.59 9.48 3.88
C ALA A 90 15.62 9.69 2.75
N LEU A 91 15.21 9.43 1.51
CA LEU A 91 16.12 9.37 0.36
C LEU A 91 16.68 10.74 -0.07
N GLY A 92 16.13 11.84 0.45
CA GLY A 92 16.50 13.21 0.06
C GLY A 92 15.74 13.69 -1.18
N ASP A 93 16.03 14.90 -1.67
CA ASP A 93 15.42 15.39 -2.90
C ASP A 93 16.01 14.68 -4.13
N ALA A 94 15.11 14.22 -5.01
CA ALA A 94 15.47 13.57 -6.27
C ALA A 94 16.16 14.55 -7.25
N SER A 95 15.95 15.86 -7.10
CA SER A 95 16.65 16.88 -7.89
C SER A 95 18.17 16.91 -7.64
N ALA A 96 18.62 16.40 -6.49
CA ALA A 96 20.02 16.36 -6.09
C ALA A 96 20.74 15.04 -6.43
N PHE A 97 20.10 14.13 -7.17
CA PHE A 97 20.70 12.84 -7.57
C PHE A 97 21.43 12.94 -8.91
N GLU A 98 22.72 12.57 -8.93
CA GLU A 98 23.49 12.42 -10.17
C GLU A 98 23.17 11.07 -10.86
N SER A 99 22.39 11.12 -11.95
CA SER A 99 22.01 9.92 -12.71
C SER A 99 23.20 9.30 -13.44
N HIS A 100 23.37 7.98 -13.25
CA HIS A 100 24.35 7.17 -13.98
C HIS A 100 23.75 6.68 -15.31
N PHE A 101 22.44 6.42 -15.29
CA PHE A 101 21.64 6.02 -16.44
C PHE A 101 20.35 6.85 -16.47
N VAL A 102 19.89 7.19 -17.68
CA VAL A 102 18.66 7.95 -17.90
C VAL A 102 17.76 7.18 -18.86
N VAL A 103 16.56 6.82 -18.41
CA VAL A 103 15.55 6.13 -19.20
C VAL A 103 14.58 7.16 -19.77
N ALA A 104 14.40 7.15 -21.10
CA ALA A 104 13.40 7.98 -21.78
C ALA A 104 12.86 7.25 -23.02
N ALA A 105 11.54 7.04 -23.08
CA ALA A 105 10.91 6.23 -24.14
C ALA A 105 11.12 6.80 -25.55
N ASP A 106 11.19 8.13 -25.68
CA ASP A 106 11.49 8.86 -26.92
C ASP A 106 12.93 8.62 -27.43
N GLY A 107 13.85 8.23 -26.55
CA GLY A 107 15.27 8.05 -26.80
C GLY A 107 16.14 9.27 -26.50
N SER A 108 15.64 10.23 -25.71
CA SER A 108 16.40 11.40 -25.24
C SER A 108 17.31 11.11 -24.03
N GLY A 109 17.25 9.89 -23.49
CA GLY A 109 18.12 9.35 -22.44
C GLY A 109 19.11 8.31 -22.96
N SER A 110 19.94 7.74 -22.08
CA SER A 110 20.88 6.68 -22.46
C SER A 110 20.19 5.33 -22.73
N HIS A 111 18.95 5.13 -22.25
CA HIS A 111 18.16 3.91 -22.44
C HIS A 111 16.71 4.25 -22.80
N ARG A 112 16.04 3.36 -23.55
CA ARG A 112 14.60 3.49 -23.88
C ARG A 112 13.66 2.74 -22.93
N THR A 113 14.19 1.78 -22.18
CA THR A 113 13.45 0.90 -21.25
C THR A 113 14.16 0.80 -19.91
N VAL A 114 13.39 0.55 -18.85
CA VAL A 114 13.89 0.43 -17.48
C VAL A 114 14.72 -0.83 -17.32
N GLN A 115 14.32 -1.96 -17.91
CA GLN A 115 15.10 -3.21 -17.86
C GLN A 115 16.49 -3.01 -18.46
N ALA A 116 16.64 -2.31 -19.57
CA ALA A 116 17.96 -2.12 -20.20
C ALA A 116 18.91 -1.26 -19.31
N ALA A 117 18.38 -0.26 -18.61
CA ALA A 117 19.18 0.51 -17.64
C ALA A 117 19.52 -0.30 -16.38
N VAL A 118 18.62 -1.18 -15.93
CA VAL A 118 18.91 -2.16 -14.87
C VAL A 118 19.98 -3.15 -15.33
N ASP A 119 19.92 -3.62 -16.58
CA ASP A 119 20.90 -4.55 -17.15
C ASP A 119 22.30 -3.93 -17.24
N ALA A 120 22.40 -2.62 -17.50
CA ALA A 120 23.65 -1.87 -17.50
C ALA A 120 24.28 -1.68 -16.10
N VAL A 121 23.54 -1.87 -15.01
CA VAL A 121 24.12 -1.88 -13.65
C VAL A 121 25.02 -3.12 -13.47
N PRO A 122 26.25 -3.00 -12.95
CA PRO A 122 27.10 -4.14 -12.66
C PRO A 122 26.50 -5.14 -11.67
N ALA A 123 27.02 -6.38 -11.67
CA ALA A 123 26.71 -7.35 -10.63
C ALA A 123 27.31 -6.91 -9.28
N ARG A 124 26.62 -7.19 -8.16
CA ARG A 124 27.10 -6.82 -6.82
C ARG A 124 28.46 -7.44 -6.48
N SER A 125 28.71 -8.65 -6.98
CA SER A 125 30.01 -9.34 -6.85
C SER A 125 31.19 -8.60 -7.51
N ALA A 126 30.93 -7.54 -8.28
CA ALA A 126 31.96 -6.66 -8.84
C ALA A 126 32.05 -5.29 -8.14
N THR A 127 30.99 -4.83 -7.45
CA THR A 127 30.98 -3.56 -6.71
C THR A 127 29.76 -3.42 -5.78
N ASP A 128 29.97 -2.80 -4.61
CA ASP A 128 28.89 -2.30 -3.73
C ASP A 128 28.57 -0.80 -3.97
N ARG A 129 29.13 -0.17 -5.03
CA ARG A 129 28.77 1.21 -5.41
C ARG A 129 27.26 1.30 -5.72
N ARG A 130 26.62 2.36 -5.22
CA ARG A 130 25.24 2.70 -5.59
C ARG A 130 25.17 3.32 -6.99
N TYR A 131 24.28 2.83 -7.83
CA TYR A 131 23.97 3.33 -9.17
C TYR A 131 22.61 4.02 -9.18
N TYR A 132 22.51 5.16 -9.87
CA TYR A 132 21.28 5.95 -9.95
C TYR A 132 20.70 5.88 -11.37
N ILE A 133 19.42 5.47 -11.48
CA ILE A 133 18.66 5.38 -12.73
C ILE A 133 17.53 6.42 -12.68
N GLU A 134 17.70 7.51 -13.41
CA GLU A 134 16.61 8.47 -13.67
C GLU A 134 15.64 7.85 -14.70
N VAL A 135 14.34 8.00 -14.48
CA VAL A 135 13.30 7.69 -15.45
C VAL A 135 12.54 8.96 -15.76
N ARG A 136 12.54 9.38 -17.02
CA ARG A 136 11.80 10.56 -17.47
C ARG A 136 10.30 10.27 -17.56
N PRO A 137 9.44 11.30 -17.40
CA PRO A 137 7.98 11.13 -17.47
C PRO A 137 7.52 10.34 -18.69
N GLY A 138 6.61 9.40 -18.48
CA GLY A 138 6.14 8.48 -19.50
C GLY A 138 5.53 7.18 -18.95
N THR A 139 4.93 6.40 -19.85
CA THR A 139 4.39 5.06 -19.57
C THR A 139 5.29 4.01 -20.21
N TYR A 140 5.92 3.18 -19.37
CA TYR A 140 6.87 2.14 -19.73
C TYR A 140 6.19 0.78 -19.60
N ARG A 141 5.66 0.27 -20.72
CA ARG A 141 4.94 -1.02 -20.74
C ARG A 141 5.92 -2.18 -20.91
N GLU A 142 6.51 -2.61 -19.81
CA GLU A 142 7.53 -3.66 -19.74
C GLU A 142 7.39 -4.53 -18.47
N THR A 143 8.16 -5.60 -18.37
CA THR A 143 8.29 -6.41 -17.15
C THR A 143 9.74 -6.40 -16.71
N VAL A 144 10.00 -5.91 -15.49
CA VAL A 144 11.34 -5.64 -14.99
C VAL A 144 11.74 -6.61 -13.89
N CYS A 145 13.00 -7.03 -13.92
CA CYS A 145 13.65 -7.85 -12.91
C CYS A 145 15.01 -7.24 -12.53
N VAL A 146 15.18 -6.94 -11.24
CA VAL A 146 16.42 -6.46 -10.63
C VAL A 146 17.06 -7.61 -9.84
N LEU A 147 17.92 -8.39 -10.48
CA LEU A 147 18.55 -9.60 -9.90
C LEU A 147 20.08 -9.54 -9.95
N GLY A 148 20.74 -9.82 -8.83
CA GLY A 148 22.20 -9.90 -8.71
C GLY A 148 22.94 -8.56 -8.88
N LYS A 149 22.23 -7.44 -8.95
CA LYS A 149 22.78 -6.11 -9.23
C LYS A 149 23.41 -5.47 -7.99
N ALA A 150 24.40 -4.61 -8.21
CA ALA A 150 24.88 -3.65 -7.22
C ALA A 150 23.73 -2.74 -6.74
N PRO A 151 23.82 -2.05 -5.58
CA PRO A 151 22.72 -1.23 -5.06
C PRO A 151 22.22 -0.20 -6.07
N VAL A 152 20.90 -0.17 -6.33
CA VAL A 152 20.28 0.74 -7.31
C VAL A 152 19.37 1.74 -6.61
N THR A 153 19.32 2.98 -7.10
CA THR A 153 18.23 3.93 -6.86
C THR A 153 17.53 4.20 -8.19
N LEU A 154 16.28 3.78 -8.33
CA LEU A 154 15.41 4.08 -9.49
C LEU A 154 14.50 5.26 -9.16
N TYR A 155 14.47 6.32 -9.96
CA TYR A 155 13.69 7.51 -9.59
C TYR A 155 13.11 8.33 -10.73
N GLY A 156 11.94 8.93 -10.49
CA GLY A 156 11.43 10.07 -11.25
C GLY A 156 12.00 11.38 -10.70
N ALA A 157 12.42 12.30 -11.58
CA ALA A 157 12.96 13.60 -11.16
C ALA A 157 11.89 14.56 -10.62
N SER A 158 10.64 14.45 -11.10
CA SER A 158 9.48 15.16 -10.54
C SER A 158 9.04 14.52 -9.22
N PRO A 159 8.58 15.28 -8.21
CA PRO A 159 7.90 14.72 -7.04
C PRO A 159 6.52 14.13 -7.36
N ASP A 160 5.95 14.39 -8.54
CA ASP A 160 4.75 13.69 -9.00
C ASP A 160 5.08 12.25 -9.42
N ALA A 161 4.72 11.29 -8.57
CA ALA A 161 4.88 9.86 -8.84
C ALA A 161 3.92 9.32 -9.93
N HIS A 162 2.91 10.08 -10.37
CA HIS A 162 2.08 9.72 -11.53
C HIS A 162 2.80 9.95 -12.86
N ALA A 163 3.75 10.89 -12.91
CA ALA A 163 4.48 11.24 -14.13
C ALA A 163 5.27 10.07 -14.74
N VAL A 164 5.72 9.11 -13.92
CA VAL A 164 6.43 7.89 -14.35
C VAL A 164 5.61 6.66 -13.97
N ALA A 165 5.18 5.88 -14.96
CA ALA A 165 4.46 4.63 -14.74
C ALA A 165 5.12 3.44 -15.46
N ILE A 166 5.51 2.41 -14.71
CA ILE A 166 5.97 1.13 -15.24
C ILE A 166 4.80 0.14 -15.15
N VAL A 167 4.34 -0.37 -16.29
CA VAL A 167 3.02 -1.00 -16.43
C VAL A 167 3.11 -2.39 -17.05
N GLY A 168 2.58 -3.40 -16.37
CA GLY A 168 2.42 -4.76 -16.88
C GLY A 168 0.97 -5.21 -16.89
N SER A 169 0.71 -6.33 -17.58
CA SER A 169 -0.64 -6.91 -17.76
C SER A 169 -0.63 -8.45 -17.58
N ASN A 170 0.30 -8.95 -16.77
CA ASN A 170 0.41 -10.38 -16.46
C ASN A 170 -0.44 -10.71 -15.23
N TYR A 171 -1.07 -11.89 -15.23
CA TYR A 171 -1.93 -12.38 -14.15
C TYR A 171 -1.71 -13.88 -13.95
N ASN A 172 -2.01 -14.40 -12.75
CA ASN A 172 -1.72 -15.78 -12.34
C ASN A 172 -2.29 -16.84 -13.29
N GLY A 173 -3.54 -16.66 -13.74
CA GLY A 173 -4.23 -17.56 -14.66
C GLY A 173 -3.80 -17.47 -16.13
N LYS A 174 -2.95 -16.49 -16.49
CA LYS A 174 -2.49 -16.29 -17.89
C LYS A 174 -1.74 -17.54 -18.35
N ALA A 175 -2.22 -18.17 -19.41
CA ALA A 175 -1.58 -19.37 -19.97
C ALA A 175 -0.17 -19.06 -20.51
N LYS A 176 0.75 -20.03 -20.42
CA LYS A 176 2.06 -19.99 -21.06
C LYS A 176 2.50 -21.39 -21.49
N THR A 177 3.34 -21.48 -22.52
CA THR A 177 3.92 -22.76 -22.96
C THR A 177 4.97 -23.25 -21.95
N PRO A 178 4.77 -24.42 -21.31
CA PRO A 178 5.77 -25.01 -20.43
C PRO A 178 7.11 -25.20 -21.13
N HIS A 179 8.20 -25.05 -20.40
CA HIS A 179 9.60 -25.17 -20.84
C HIS A 179 10.06 -24.18 -21.93
N ALA A 180 9.16 -23.36 -22.50
CA ALA A 180 9.48 -22.37 -23.53
C ALA A 180 9.31 -20.91 -23.08
N VAL A 181 8.38 -20.61 -22.16
CA VAL A 181 8.07 -19.22 -21.77
C VAL A 181 8.49 -18.92 -20.32
N ILE A 182 9.38 -17.94 -20.16
CA ILE A 182 9.68 -17.27 -18.89
C ILE A 182 8.57 -16.24 -18.61
N ALA A 183 7.98 -16.30 -17.41
CA ALA A 183 6.89 -15.40 -17.02
C ALA A 183 7.41 -14.03 -16.53
N ASN A 184 8.40 -14.08 -15.63
CA ASN A 184 9.20 -12.95 -15.17
C ASN A 184 10.64 -13.46 -14.98
N ALA A 185 11.67 -12.71 -15.37
CA ALA A 185 13.06 -13.18 -15.32
C ALA A 185 13.59 -13.48 -13.90
N CYS A 186 13.05 -12.81 -12.88
CA CYS A 186 13.38 -13.07 -11.47
C CYS A 186 12.68 -14.35 -10.96
N HIS A 187 11.60 -14.79 -11.60
CA HIS A 187 10.87 -16.00 -11.26
C HIS A 187 10.49 -16.80 -12.52
N PRO A 188 11.47 -17.48 -13.17
CA PRO A 188 11.26 -18.04 -14.50
C PRO A 188 10.26 -19.21 -14.53
N HIS A 189 10.28 -20.05 -13.49
CA HIS A 189 9.40 -21.22 -13.25
C HIS A 189 8.92 -21.90 -14.54
N LEU A 190 9.84 -22.50 -15.28
CA LEU A 190 9.60 -22.95 -16.67
C LEU A 190 8.55 -24.05 -16.80
N ALA A 191 8.39 -24.94 -15.81
CA ALA A 191 7.46 -26.08 -15.90
C ALA A 191 5.97 -25.70 -15.77
N GLY A 192 5.64 -24.48 -15.32
CA GLY A 192 4.24 -24.04 -15.15
C GLY A 192 3.53 -23.80 -16.48
N ALA A 193 2.27 -24.26 -16.59
CA ALA A 193 1.39 -23.97 -17.73
C ALA A 193 0.70 -22.59 -17.67
N THR A 194 0.88 -21.85 -16.57
CA THR A 194 0.47 -20.45 -16.42
C THR A 194 1.63 -19.60 -15.90
N TYR A 195 1.45 -18.27 -15.90
CA TYR A 195 2.42 -17.33 -15.32
C TYR A 195 2.60 -17.52 -13.81
N GLY A 196 1.52 -17.84 -13.07
CA GLY A 196 1.55 -17.92 -11.61
C GLY A 196 1.59 -16.55 -10.93
N THR A 197 1.17 -16.42 -9.67
CA THR A 197 1.22 -15.13 -8.94
C THR A 197 2.63 -14.51 -8.95
N SER A 198 3.70 -15.26 -8.67
CA SER A 198 5.07 -14.73 -8.72
C SER A 198 5.52 -14.34 -10.14
N GLY A 199 5.03 -15.02 -11.18
CA GLY A 199 5.33 -14.65 -12.57
C GLY A 199 4.45 -13.53 -13.13
N SER A 200 3.39 -13.14 -12.41
CA SER A 200 2.52 -12.01 -12.77
C SER A 200 3.15 -10.64 -12.50
N ALA A 201 4.22 -10.58 -11.71
CA ALA A 201 4.85 -9.34 -11.26
C ALA A 201 5.33 -8.47 -12.43
N THR A 202 4.85 -7.23 -12.47
CA THR A 202 5.33 -6.19 -13.39
C THR A 202 6.77 -5.77 -13.05
N PHE A 203 7.05 -5.52 -11.77
CA PHE A 203 8.37 -5.15 -11.28
C PHE A 203 8.81 -6.11 -10.17
N ALA A 204 10.00 -6.72 -10.31
CA ALA A 204 10.54 -7.70 -9.37
C ALA A 204 11.92 -7.28 -8.83
N VAL A 205 12.05 -7.13 -7.51
CA VAL A 205 13.26 -6.66 -6.82
C VAL A 205 13.87 -7.79 -5.99
N TYR A 206 14.83 -8.51 -6.59
CA TYR A 206 15.52 -9.66 -5.96
C TYR A 206 16.98 -9.33 -5.60
N SER A 207 17.41 -8.07 -5.77
CA SER A 207 18.69 -7.54 -5.30
C SER A 207 18.48 -6.69 -4.05
N ASP A 208 19.39 -6.79 -3.09
CA ASP A 208 19.35 -6.01 -1.84
C ASP A 208 19.66 -4.52 -2.06
N ALA A 209 19.33 -3.69 -1.07
CA ALA A 209 19.59 -2.26 -1.04
C ALA A 209 19.04 -1.46 -2.24
N PHE A 210 18.08 -2.02 -2.97
CA PHE A 210 17.35 -1.32 -4.01
C PHE A 210 16.45 -0.24 -3.39
N HIS A 211 16.56 0.98 -3.92
CA HIS A 211 15.74 2.12 -3.57
C HIS A 211 14.86 2.51 -4.77
N ALA A 212 13.62 2.92 -4.53
CA ALA A 212 12.79 3.59 -5.54
C ALA A 212 12.15 4.87 -5.01
N LYS A 213 12.07 5.90 -5.86
CA LYS A 213 11.46 7.19 -5.52
C LYS A 213 10.66 7.83 -6.66
N ASN A 214 9.50 8.43 -6.35
CA ASN A 214 8.68 9.18 -7.31
C ASN A 214 8.27 8.37 -8.56
N VAL A 215 7.87 7.10 -8.39
CA VAL A 215 7.50 6.21 -9.52
C VAL A 215 6.24 5.39 -9.21
N SER A 216 5.44 5.13 -10.24
CA SER A 216 4.30 4.20 -10.20
C SER A 216 4.69 2.83 -10.76
N PHE A 217 4.51 1.77 -9.97
CA PHE A 217 4.50 0.38 -10.41
C PHE A 217 3.04 -0.06 -10.57
N VAL A 218 2.65 -0.55 -11.75
CA VAL A 218 1.25 -0.77 -12.12
C VAL A 218 1.04 -2.15 -12.74
N ASN A 219 -0.01 -2.88 -12.33
CA ASN A 219 -0.52 -4.02 -13.08
C ASN A 219 -1.98 -3.77 -13.49
N ASP A 220 -2.23 -3.64 -14.80
CA ASP A 220 -3.54 -3.29 -15.37
C ASP A 220 -4.36 -4.49 -15.85
N ALA A 221 -3.92 -5.73 -15.56
CA ALA A 221 -4.52 -6.97 -16.07
C ALA A 221 -6.03 -7.14 -15.81
N MET A 222 -6.58 -6.50 -14.77
CA MET A 222 -8.02 -6.57 -14.41
C MET A 222 -8.79 -5.27 -14.72
N GLN A 223 -8.18 -4.26 -15.34
CA GLN A 223 -8.87 -3.00 -15.69
C GLN A 223 -10.07 -3.23 -16.62
N GLY A 224 -10.01 -4.25 -17.48
CA GLY A 224 -11.15 -4.68 -18.30
C GLY A 224 -12.36 -5.13 -17.48
N VAL A 225 -12.14 -5.80 -16.33
CA VAL A 225 -13.21 -6.22 -15.43
C VAL A 225 -13.93 -5.01 -14.84
N VAL A 226 -13.16 -4.00 -14.39
CA VAL A 226 -13.67 -2.72 -13.85
C VAL A 226 -14.49 -1.97 -14.90
N HIS A 227 -14.12 -2.07 -16.18
CA HIS A 227 -14.87 -1.48 -17.30
C HIS A 227 -16.00 -2.38 -17.85
N GLY A 228 -16.37 -3.46 -17.15
CA GLY A 228 -17.47 -4.35 -17.54
C GLY A 228 -17.16 -5.32 -18.69
N MET A 229 -15.91 -5.40 -19.16
CA MET A 229 -15.48 -6.26 -20.27
C MET A 229 -15.30 -7.74 -19.89
N GLY A 230 -15.52 -8.09 -18.61
CA GLY A 230 -15.34 -9.43 -18.06
C GLY A 230 -13.88 -9.77 -17.70
N TYR A 231 -13.67 -10.99 -17.21
CA TYR A 231 -12.35 -11.50 -16.83
C TYR A 231 -11.56 -12.01 -18.05
N PRO A 232 -10.23 -11.82 -18.09
CA PRO A 232 -9.40 -12.37 -19.16
C PRO A 232 -9.31 -13.91 -19.08
N PRO A 233 -8.97 -14.60 -20.18
CA PRO A 233 -8.95 -16.07 -20.23
C PRO A 233 -8.09 -16.71 -19.14
N GLY A 234 -8.66 -17.66 -18.39
CA GLY A 234 -8.01 -18.31 -17.26
C GLY A 234 -8.14 -17.56 -15.92
N ALA A 235 -8.79 -16.39 -15.89
CA ALA A 235 -9.13 -15.66 -14.67
C ALA A 235 -10.64 -15.62 -14.42
N SER A 236 -11.01 -15.35 -13.17
CA SER A 236 -12.38 -15.26 -12.66
C SER A 236 -12.38 -14.54 -11.30
N GLY A 237 -13.55 -14.19 -10.78
CA GLY A 237 -13.66 -13.64 -9.42
C GLY A 237 -13.22 -14.60 -8.29
N ALA A 238 -13.07 -15.90 -8.57
CA ALA A 238 -12.69 -16.92 -7.58
C ALA A 238 -11.25 -17.46 -7.75
N SER A 239 -10.64 -17.33 -8.93
CA SER A 239 -9.32 -17.90 -9.24
C SER A 239 -8.67 -17.23 -10.46
N GLY A 240 -7.34 -17.22 -10.51
CA GLY A 240 -6.52 -16.78 -11.65
C GLY A 240 -6.35 -15.26 -11.81
N ALA A 241 -7.12 -14.44 -11.10
CA ALA A 241 -7.14 -12.97 -11.24
C ALA A 241 -6.00 -12.23 -10.50
N GLN A 242 -5.16 -12.92 -9.73
CA GLN A 242 -4.00 -12.35 -9.02
C GLN A 242 -3.04 -11.67 -10.01
N ALA A 243 -2.68 -10.41 -9.77
CA ALA A 243 -1.96 -9.58 -10.74
C ALA A 243 -0.99 -8.61 -10.03
N VAL A 244 0.22 -9.09 -9.75
CA VAL A 244 1.21 -8.38 -8.94
C VAL A 244 1.78 -7.17 -9.69
N ALA A 245 1.78 -6.00 -9.06
CA ALA A 245 2.44 -4.79 -9.58
C ALA A 245 3.91 -4.73 -9.15
N LEU A 246 4.18 -4.94 -7.85
CA LEU A 246 5.52 -4.97 -7.28
C LEU A 246 5.74 -6.24 -6.44
N MET A 247 6.77 -7.01 -6.77
CA MET A 247 7.26 -8.14 -5.97
C MET A 247 8.66 -7.83 -5.42
N THR A 248 8.86 -7.94 -4.11
CA THR A 248 10.17 -7.81 -3.47
C THR A 248 10.67 -9.15 -2.93
N GLN A 249 11.99 -9.32 -2.85
CA GLN A 249 12.64 -10.49 -2.22
C GLN A 249 14.02 -10.19 -1.62
N GLY A 250 14.71 -9.14 -2.07
CA GLY A 250 15.96 -8.66 -1.45
C GLY A 250 15.73 -7.99 -0.09
N ASP A 251 16.82 -7.72 0.63
CA ASP A 251 16.81 -7.05 1.94
C ASP A 251 17.21 -5.56 1.84
N GLN A 252 16.96 -4.80 2.91
CA GLN A 252 17.25 -3.37 3.03
C GLN A 252 16.61 -2.50 1.92
N LEU A 253 15.41 -2.85 1.46
CA LEU A 253 14.75 -2.16 0.35
C LEU A 253 14.02 -0.90 0.83
N VAL A 254 14.12 0.22 0.08
CA VAL A 254 13.49 1.50 0.44
C VAL A 254 12.62 2.02 -0.69
N PHE A 255 11.39 2.40 -0.38
CA PHE A 255 10.42 2.93 -1.34
C PHE A 255 9.83 4.23 -0.81
N GLU A 256 10.12 5.37 -1.43
CA GLU A 256 9.69 6.68 -0.93
C GLU A 256 8.87 7.44 -1.97
N ASN A 257 7.67 7.90 -1.63
CA ASN A 257 6.75 8.52 -2.59
C ASN A 257 6.58 7.66 -3.87
N VAL A 258 6.33 6.36 -3.70
CA VAL A 258 5.99 5.46 -4.82
C VAL A 258 4.50 5.17 -4.83
N ARG A 259 4.01 4.70 -5.98
CA ARG A 259 2.63 4.22 -6.14
C ARG A 259 2.67 2.75 -6.55
N VAL A 260 1.97 1.87 -5.84
CA VAL A 260 1.82 0.46 -6.23
C VAL A 260 0.35 0.22 -6.55
N ILE A 261 0.03 0.10 -7.84
CA ILE A 261 -1.34 0.13 -8.36
C ILE A 261 -1.69 -1.23 -8.97
N GLY A 262 -2.77 -1.84 -8.47
CA GLY A 262 -3.30 -3.09 -9.01
C GLY A 262 -4.69 -3.37 -8.44
N HIS A 263 -5.01 -4.66 -8.36
CA HIS A 263 -6.30 -5.17 -7.91
C HIS A 263 -6.08 -6.24 -6.84
N GLN A 264 -6.03 -7.51 -7.24
CA GLN A 264 -5.67 -8.60 -6.36
C GLN A 264 -4.16 -8.84 -6.38
N ASP A 265 -3.57 -9.07 -5.20
CA ASP A 265 -2.15 -9.35 -5.00
C ASP A 265 -1.19 -8.19 -5.44
N SER A 266 -1.59 -6.91 -5.32
CA SER A 266 -0.81 -5.77 -5.86
C SER A 266 0.66 -5.67 -5.39
N LEU A 267 0.93 -5.82 -4.08
CA LEU A 267 2.26 -5.74 -3.46
C LEU A 267 2.62 -7.07 -2.77
N TYR A 268 3.53 -7.83 -3.39
CA TYR A 268 4.03 -9.10 -2.86
C TYR A 268 5.39 -8.91 -2.16
N VAL A 269 5.40 -8.96 -0.84
CA VAL A 269 6.63 -8.96 -0.04
C VAL A 269 7.06 -10.39 0.27
N LYS A 270 7.96 -10.91 -0.57
CA LYS A 270 8.47 -12.29 -0.52
C LYS A 270 9.83 -12.33 0.17
N THR A 271 10.29 -13.52 0.50
CA THR A 271 11.71 -13.79 0.83
C THR A 271 12.13 -15.11 0.17
N ALA A 272 13.44 -15.30 -0.04
CA ALA A 272 13.98 -16.39 -0.85
C ALA A 272 13.65 -17.80 -0.32
N THR A 273 13.54 -17.97 1.00
CA THR A 273 13.09 -19.19 1.67
C THR A 273 12.19 -18.82 2.85
N LEU A 274 11.41 -19.78 3.38
CA LEU A 274 10.61 -19.53 4.59
C LEU A 274 11.47 -19.19 5.82
N GLY A 275 12.73 -19.63 5.85
CA GLY A 275 13.70 -19.27 6.89
C GLY A 275 14.35 -17.90 6.70
N THR A 276 14.22 -17.26 5.54
CA THR A 276 14.82 -15.95 5.27
C THR A 276 13.92 -14.83 5.77
N VAL A 277 14.45 -13.95 6.63
CA VAL A 277 13.89 -12.61 6.89
C VAL A 277 14.67 -11.59 6.06
N ALA A 278 13.94 -10.89 5.18
CA ALA A 278 14.42 -9.75 4.41
C ALA A 278 13.36 -8.63 4.50
N ARG A 279 13.83 -7.37 4.49
CA ARG A 279 13.07 -6.20 4.92
C ARG A 279 12.82 -5.21 3.79
N ALA A 280 11.62 -4.65 3.76
CA ALA A 280 11.25 -3.51 2.92
C ALA A 280 10.59 -2.40 3.75
N TYR A 281 11.07 -1.17 3.59
CA TYR A 281 10.50 0.04 4.19
C TYR A 281 9.87 0.90 3.09
N PHE A 282 8.57 1.13 3.19
CA PHE A 282 7.84 2.08 2.35
C PHE A 282 7.49 3.30 3.19
N ARG A 283 7.72 4.46 2.60
CA ARG A 283 7.58 5.77 3.21
C ARG A 283 6.74 6.68 2.34
N ASP A 284 5.78 7.38 2.94
CA ASP A 284 5.04 8.49 2.32
C ASP A 284 4.45 8.09 0.95
N SER A 285 3.97 6.85 0.81
CA SER A 285 3.67 6.16 -0.46
C SER A 285 2.20 5.71 -0.58
N HIS A 286 1.73 5.40 -1.79
CA HIS A 286 0.37 4.97 -2.08
C HIS A 286 0.32 3.52 -2.56
N ILE A 287 -0.56 2.68 -1.99
CA ILE A 287 -0.74 1.28 -2.36
C ILE A 287 -2.22 1.00 -2.58
N GLN A 288 -2.59 0.46 -3.75
CA GLN A 288 -3.97 0.27 -4.18
C GLN A 288 -4.27 -1.19 -4.55
N GLY A 289 -5.46 -1.67 -4.20
CA GLY A 289 -6.00 -2.93 -4.69
C GLY A 289 -7.37 -3.26 -4.11
N ASP A 290 -7.77 -4.52 -4.10
CA ASP A 290 -9.10 -4.97 -3.67
C ASP A 290 -9.07 -6.27 -2.83
N VAL A 291 -8.22 -7.25 -3.16
CA VAL A 291 -8.07 -8.51 -2.42
C VAL A 291 -6.61 -8.80 -2.15
N ASP A 292 -6.25 -9.01 -0.89
CA ASP A 292 -4.92 -9.39 -0.42
C ASP A 292 -3.80 -8.49 -1.01
N PHE A 293 -4.10 -7.21 -1.23
CA PHE A 293 -3.28 -6.33 -2.06
C PHE A 293 -1.95 -5.91 -1.43
N VAL A 294 -1.74 -6.21 -0.15
CA VAL A 294 -0.42 -6.29 0.48
C VAL A 294 -0.28 -7.65 1.16
N PHE A 295 0.63 -8.49 0.68
CA PHE A 295 0.71 -9.89 1.11
C PHE A 295 2.13 -10.46 1.08
N GLY A 296 2.31 -11.61 1.76
CA GLY A 296 3.57 -12.36 1.74
C GLY A 296 4.27 -12.51 3.08
N ARG A 297 5.43 -13.17 3.06
CA ARG A 297 6.18 -13.60 4.25
C ARG A 297 7.26 -12.63 4.71
N GLY A 298 7.67 -11.70 3.84
CA GLY A 298 8.76 -10.76 4.13
C GLY A 298 8.37 -9.69 5.14
N LEU A 299 9.39 -9.06 5.71
CA LEU A 299 9.21 -8.06 6.74
C LEU A 299 8.94 -6.70 6.08
N LEU A 300 7.75 -6.17 6.31
CA LEU A 300 7.27 -4.94 5.69
C LEU A 300 6.97 -3.89 6.74
N VAL A 301 7.40 -2.66 6.50
CA VAL A 301 6.90 -1.48 7.20
C VAL A 301 6.31 -0.52 6.16
N LEU A 302 5.02 -0.22 6.27
CA LEU A 302 4.35 0.87 5.54
C LEU A 302 4.18 2.04 6.52
N ASP A 303 4.90 3.14 6.31
CA ASP A 303 4.98 4.29 7.22
C ASP A 303 4.48 5.57 6.53
N ARG A 304 3.46 6.24 7.13
CA ARG A 304 2.70 7.35 6.53
C ARG A 304 2.19 7.07 5.11
N CYS A 305 1.86 5.81 4.83
CA CYS A 305 1.34 5.40 3.54
C CYS A 305 -0.18 5.60 3.46
N THR A 306 -0.70 5.68 2.23
CA THR A 306 -2.14 5.54 1.95
C THR A 306 -2.39 4.15 1.34
N LEU A 307 -3.22 3.36 2.01
CA LEU A 307 -3.73 2.09 1.50
C LEU A 307 -5.14 2.33 0.97
N HIS A 308 -5.34 2.17 -0.34
CA HIS A 308 -6.57 2.51 -1.02
C HIS A 308 -7.31 1.25 -1.52
N PHE A 309 -8.48 0.99 -0.95
CA PHE A 309 -9.35 -0.10 -1.37
C PHE A 309 -10.23 0.30 -2.55
N THR A 310 -10.10 -0.43 -3.66
CA THR A 310 -10.99 -0.34 -4.81
C THR A 310 -12.09 -1.39 -4.72
N SER A 311 -13.29 -0.99 -5.12
CA SER A 311 -14.54 -1.74 -4.99
C SER A 311 -15.03 -2.29 -6.33
N ALA A 312 -14.74 -1.57 -7.43
CA ALA A 312 -15.41 -1.75 -8.72
C ALA A 312 -15.19 -3.11 -9.43
N ARG A 313 -14.18 -3.90 -9.04
CA ARG A 313 -13.95 -5.27 -9.56
C ARG A 313 -14.82 -6.32 -8.86
N LEU A 314 -15.28 -6.04 -7.64
CA LEU A 314 -15.81 -7.05 -6.72
C LEU A 314 -17.35 -7.05 -6.64
N PRO A 315 -17.98 -8.22 -6.46
CA PRO A 315 -19.40 -8.28 -6.12
C PRO A 315 -19.69 -7.58 -4.78
N ILE A 316 -20.83 -6.88 -4.71
CA ILE A 316 -21.34 -6.28 -3.47
C ILE A 316 -21.53 -7.38 -2.42
N GLY A 317 -21.07 -7.15 -1.19
CA GLY A 317 -21.16 -8.12 -0.09
C GLY A 317 -20.07 -9.20 -0.06
N SER A 318 -19.06 -9.12 -0.93
CA SER A 318 -17.95 -10.10 -1.00
C SER A 318 -17.00 -10.14 0.21
N ALA A 319 -17.10 -9.17 1.13
CA ALA A 319 -16.33 -9.09 2.39
C ALA A 319 -14.81 -9.36 2.27
N PRO A 320 -14.10 -8.71 1.32
CA PRO A 320 -12.69 -8.98 1.04
C PRO A 320 -11.76 -8.63 2.22
N SER A 321 -10.48 -9.00 2.09
CA SER A 321 -9.41 -8.63 3.01
C SER A 321 -8.35 -7.81 2.28
N MET A 322 -7.82 -6.75 2.90
CA MET A 322 -6.80 -5.89 2.28
C MET A 322 -5.38 -6.43 2.46
N LEU A 323 -5.08 -6.96 3.65
CA LEU A 323 -3.73 -7.39 4.05
C LEU A 323 -3.69 -8.92 4.27
N ALA A 324 -2.68 -9.60 3.73
CA ALA A 324 -2.55 -11.07 3.81
C ALA A 324 -1.11 -11.56 4.09
N PRO A 325 -0.59 -11.35 5.32
CA PRO A 325 0.73 -11.87 5.71
C PRO A 325 0.79 -13.40 5.72
N SER A 326 1.88 -13.96 5.17
CA SER A 326 2.31 -15.37 5.28
C SER A 326 3.61 -15.52 6.11
N THR A 327 3.79 -14.64 7.09
CA THR A 327 4.95 -14.60 8.00
C THR A 327 5.26 -15.97 8.61
N ALA A 328 6.54 -16.35 8.62
CA ALA A 328 7.00 -17.55 9.30
C ALA A 328 6.64 -17.53 10.79
N THR A 329 6.19 -18.66 11.34
CA THR A 329 5.77 -18.81 12.75
C THR A 329 6.89 -18.47 13.74
N HIS A 330 8.16 -18.57 13.31
CA HIS A 330 9.33 -18.24 14.12
C HIS A 330 9.93 -16.84 13.89
N SER A 331 9.55 -16.13 12.82
CA SER A 331 9.91 -14.70 12.69
C SER A 331 9.13 -13.90 13.72
N PRO A 332 9.74 -12.99 14.50
CA PRO A 332 9.01 -12.15 15.47
C PRO A 332 8.09 -11.14 14.75
N TYR A 333 8.50 -10.65 13.58
CA TYR A 333 7.86 -9.59 12.82
C TYR A 333 7.45 -10.03 11.42
N GLY A 334 6.38 -9.44 10.91
CA GLY A 334 5.84 -9.57 9.56
C GLY A 334 5.52 -8.19 9.00
N ILE A 335 4.24 -7.79 9.01
CA ILE A 335 3.81 -6.50 8.47
C ILE A 335 3.52 -5.50 9.60
N LEU A 336 4.09 -4.30 9.49
CA LEU A 336 3.72 -3.11 10.26
C LEU A 336 3.06 -2.08 9.33
N ILE A 337 1.90 -1.59 9.73
CA ILE A 337 1.28 -0.39 9.18
C ILE A 337 1.35 0.69 10.25
N HIS A 338 2.02 1.80 9.98
CA HIS A 338 2.34 2.84 10.95
C HIS A 338 1.97 4.24 10.41
N ALA A 339 1.36 5.08 11.24
CA ALA A 339 1.02 6.48 10.92
C ALA A 339 0.26 6.68 9.59
N SER A 340 -0.46 5.66 9.13
CA SER A 340 -0.95 5.52 7.75
C SER A 340 -2.47 5.76 7.65
N ARG A 341 -2.99 5.81 6.42
CA ARG A 341 -4.42 6.03 6.12
C ARG A 341 -4.98 4.87 5.31
N PHE A 342 -6.13 4.33 5.75
CA PHE A 342 -6.91 3.39 4.95
C PHE A 342 -8.09 4.14 4.31
N THR A 343 -8.07 4.30 3.00
CA THR A 343 -9.11 4.97 2.20
C THR A 343 -9.75 3.99 1.23
N ALA A 344 -10.86 4.37 0.58
CA ALA A 344 -11.54 3.51 -0.39
C ALA A 344 -12.30 4.33 -1.45
N ASP A 345 -12.74 3.67 -2.53
CA ASP A 345 -13.73 4.23 -3.47
C ASP A 345 -14.94 4.80 -2.70
N ALA A 346 -15.47 5.94 -3.16
CA ALA A 346 -16.61 6.61 -2.51
C ALA A 346 -17.89 5.76 -2.42
N GLN A 347 -18.04 4.77 -3.32
CA GLN A 347 -19.16 3.84 -3.37
C GLN A 347 -18.99 2.63 -2.44
N THR A 348 -17.84 2.47 -1.76
CA THR A 348 -17.57 1.34 -0.88
C THR A 348 -18.50 1.37 0.34
N PRO A 349 -19.33 0.33 0.59
CA PRO A 349 -20.23 0.31 1.73
C PRO A 349 -19.47 0.35 3.06
N GLN A 350 -20.06 0.99 4.08
CA GLN A 350 -19.47 1.01 5.42
C GLN A 350 -19.41 -0.40 6.02
N SER A 351 -18.34 -0.70 6.77
CA SER A 351 -18.09 -2.00 7.39
C SER A 351 -18.23 -3.20 6.43
N SER A 352 -17.67 -3.10 5.23
CA SER A 352 -17.73 -4.13 4.18
C SER A 352 -16.39 -4.81 3.85
N VAL A 353 -15.29 -4.38 4.48
CA VAL A 353 -13.93 -4.84 4.16
C VAL A 353 -13.16 -5.18 5.45
N HIS A 354 -12.47 -6.32 5.46
CA HIS A 354 -11.55 -6.69 6.54
C HIS A 354 -10.20 -5.99 6.36
N LEU A 355 -9.58 -5.52 7.46
CA LEU A 355 -8.19 -5.04 7.46
C LEU A 355 -7.26 -6.13 6.91
N GLY A 356 -7.48 -7.39 7.30
CA GLY A 356 -6.69 -8.48 6.77
C GLY A 356 -7.14 -9.88 7.18
N ARG A 357 -6.45 -10.88 6.65
CA ARG A 357 -6.58 -12.31 6.96
C ARG A 357 -5.21 -12.98 6.95
N ALA A 358 -5.09 -14.20 7.49
CA ALA A 358 -3.84 -14.93 7.35
C ALA A 358 -3.73 -15.52 5.94
N TRP A 359 -2.60 -15.29 5.27
CA TRP A 359 -2.21 -16.13 4.15
C TRP A 359 -1.50 -17.35 4.73
N ASP A 360 -2.28 -18.40 4.97
CA ASP A 360 -1.78 -19.72 5.36
C ASP A 360 -1.21 -20.39 4.08
N GLU A 361 -0.07 -19.85 3.61
CA GLU A 361 0.51 -20.12 2.29
C GLU A 361 0.92 -21.59 2.13
N GLY A 362 0.46 -22.20 1.04
CA GLY A 362 0.69 -23.62 0.75
C GLY A 362 -0.11 -24.60 1.62
N ILE A 363 -0.93 -24.11 2.57
CA ILE A 363 -1.74 -24.95 3.46
C ILE A 363 -3.14 -25.13 2.84
N PRO A 364 -3.58 -26.37 2.52
CA PRO A 364 -4.93 -26.63 2.01
C PRO A 364 -6.03 -26.21 2.99
N SER A 365 -7.24 -25.96 2.47
CA SER A 365 -8.41 -25.63 3.28
C SER A 365 -8.66 -26.68 4.37
N GLY A 366 -8.76 -26.23 5.63
CA GLY A 366 -8.93 -27.10 6.81
C GLY A 366 -7.66 -27.81 7.31
N ALA A 367 -6.51 -27.67 6.65
CA ALA A 367 -5.28 -28.40 6.98
C ALA A 367 -4.29 -27.64 7.89
N TYR A 368 -4.66 -26.46 8.41
CA TYR A 368 -3.81 -25.69 9.33
C TYR A 368 -3.72 -26.37 10.71
N THR A 369 -2.53 -26.37 11.31
CA THR A 369 -2.31 -26.83 12.70
C THR A 369 -1.48 -25.85 13.50
N SER A 370 -1.43 -26.00 14.83
CA SER A 370 -0.50 -25.22 15.67
C SER A 370 0.99 -25.48 15.38
N GLN A 371 1.31 -26.51 14.59
CA GLN A 371 2.66 -26.84 14.12
C GLN A 371 2.96 -26.29 12.72
N SER A 372 2.01 -25.61 12.07
CA SER A 372 2.22 -24.98 10.76
C SER A 372 3.33 -23.93 10.81
N ALA A 373 4.29 -24.04 9.88
CA ALA A 373 5.49 -23.19 9.84
C ALA A 373 5.22 -21.72 9.43
N ILE A 374 3.98 -21.41 9.04
CA ILE A 374 3.48 -20.07 8.71
C ILE A 374 2.35 -19.72 9.66
N ASN A 375 2.39 -18.52 10.22
CA ASN A 375 1.28 -17.87 10.91
C ASN A 375 1.48 -16.36 10.82
N GLY A 376 0.75 -15.75 9.88
CA GLY A 376 0.90 -14.35 9.50
C GLY A 376 0.85 -13.38 10.68
N GLN A 377 1.75 -12.39 10.67
CA GLN A 377 1.85 -11.34 11.69
C GLN A 377 1.57 -9.97 11.06
N LEU A 378 0.73 -9.19 11.74
CA LEU A 378 0.31 -7.86 11.32
C LEU A 378 0.04 -6.98 12.54
N VAL A 379 0.62 -5.78 12.56
CA VAL A 379 0.20 -4.71 13.46
C VAL A 379 -0.20 -3.50 12.64
N VAL A 380 -1.40 -2.96 12.89
CA VAL A 380 -1.84 -1.66 12.35
C VAL A 380 -1.89 -0.68 13.50
N ARG A 381 -1.02 0.34 13.49
CA ARG A 381 -0.85 1.26 14.61
C ARG A 381 -0.80 2.73 14.24
N ASP A 382 -1.25 3.57 15.17
CA ASP A 382 -1.22 5.03 15.09
C ASP A 382 -1.84 5.56 13.77
N SER A 383 -2.78 4.81 13.20
CA SER A 383 -3.28 4.97 11.82
C SER A 383 -4.76 5.37 11.78
N HIS A 384 -5.18 5.99 10.69
CA HIS A 384 -6.56 6.40 10.46
C HIS A 384 -7.30 5.38 9.57
N LEU A 385 -8.44 4.86 10.04
CA LEU A 385 -9.20 3.82 9.36
C LEU A 385 -10.50 4.34 8.72
N GLY A 386 -10.64 4.19 7.40
CA GLY A 386 -11.85 4.52 6.66
C GLY A 386 -13.08 3.71 7.08
N ALA A 387 -14.26 4.29 6.88
CA ALA A 387 -15.54 3.69 7.29
C ALA A 387 -15.87 2.35 6.61
N HIS A 388 -15.18 2.00 5.52
CA HIS A 388 -15.28 0.69 4.85
C HIS A 388 -14.77 -0.47 5.73
N VAL A 389 -13.86 -0.21 6.68
CA VAL A 389 -13.30 -1.24 7.57
C VAL A 389 -14.40 -1.82 8.48
N HIS A 390 -14.52 -3.15 8.52
CA HIS A 390 -15.51 -3.87 9.32
C HIS A 390 -15.24 -3.70 10.83
N GLN A 391 -15.98 -2.76 11.45
CA GLN A 391 -15.63 -2.23 12.78
C GLN A 391 -15.67 -3.24 13.95
N PRO A 392 -16.59 -4.22 14.03
CA PRO A 392 -16.64 -5.15 15.16
C PRO A 392 -15.57 -6.25 15.10
N ALA A 393 -15.17 -6.65 13.89
CA ALA A 393 -14.29 -7.78 13.63
C ALA A 393 -13.50 -7.58 12.32
N PRO A 394 -12.44 -6.76 12.31
CA PRO A 394 -11.74 -6.39 11.08
C PRO A 394 -10.86 -7.50 10.50
N TRP A 395 -10.90 -8.72 11.06
CA TRP A 395 -10.02 -9.83 10.70
C TRP A 395 -10.80 -10.98 10.06
N GLY A 396 -10.51 -11.27 8.80
CA GLY A 396 -11.14 -12.35 8.04
C GLY A 396 -10.57 -13.73 8.37
N ALA A 397 -11.33 -14.78 8.03
CA ALA A 397 -10.82 -16.15 8.03
C ALA A 397 -9.66 -16.31 7.02
N SER A 398 -8.73 -17.21 7.31
CA SER A 398 -7.52 -17.40 6.49
C SER A 398 -7.82 -17.97 5.10
N THR A 399 -6.82 -17.91 4.22
CA THR A 399 -6.85 -18.57 2.92
C THR A 399 -7.03 -20.09 2.99
N SER A 400 -6.70 -20.73 4.14
CA SER A 400 -6.95 -22.14 4.42
C SER A 400 -8.24 -22.37 5.23
N ALA A 401 -9.18 -21.41 5.19
CA ALA A 401 -10.43 -21.39 5.94
C ALA A 401 -10.30 -21.50 7.47
N ARG A 402 -9.13 -21.18 8.05
CA ARG A 402 -8.95 -21.10 9.51
C ARG A 402 -9.76 -19.90 10.04
N PRO A 403 -10.70 -20.09 10.99
CA PRO A 403 -11.38 -18.98 11.64
C PRO A 403 -10.39 -18.06 12.35
N PHE A 404 -10.65 -16.75 12.35
CA PHE A 404 -9.84 -15.81 13.12
C PHE A 404 -9.97 -16.08 14.63
N SER A 405 -8.84 -16.04 15.34
CA SER A 405 -8.78 -16.08 16.80
C SER A 405 -7.63 -15.20 17.30
N SER A 406 -7.89 -14.32 18.26
CA SER A 406 -6.85 -13.49 18.90
C SER A 406 -5.79 -14.29 19.68
N ALA A 407 -6.01 -15.59 19.92
CA ALA A 407 -5.03 -16.50 20.51
C ALA A 407 -4.29 -17.35 19.47
N GLY A 408 -4.80 -17.45 18.23
CA GLY A 408 -4.24 -18.28 17.15
C GLY A 408 -3.62 -17.50 15.99
N ASN A 409 -4.07 -16.27 15.75
CA ASN A 409 -3.54 -15.34 14.76
C ASN A 409 -2.68 -14.26 15.46
N ARG A 410 -1.73 -13.68 14.73
CA ARG A 410 -0.79 -12.68 15.28
C ARG A 410 -1.13 -11.27 14.76
N PHE A 411 -2.42 -10.94 14.81
CA PHE A 411 -2.96 -9.65 14.36
C PHE A 411 -3.35 -8.80 15.56
N ALA A 412 -2.97 -7.52 15.55
CA ALA A 412 -3.37 -6.57 16.57
C ALA A 412 -3.40 -5.13 16.03
N GLU A 413 -4.07 -4.25 16.76
CA GLU A 413 -4.05 -2.82 16.53
C GLU A 413 -3.47 -2.05 17.73
N PHE A 414 -3.05 -0.80 17.51
CA PHE A 414 -2.71 0.11 18.60
C PHE A 414 -2.99 1.56 18.23
N ASN A 415 -3.73 2.29 19.07
CA ASN A 415 -3.97 3.74 18.90
C ASN A 415 -4.52 4.16 17.51
N ASN A 416 -5.26 3.27 16.84
CA ASN A 416 -5.94 3.61 15.59
C ASN A 416 -7.18 4.45 15.85
N THR A 417 -7.45 5.40 14.95
CA THR A 417 -8.64 6.28 15.02
C THR A 417 -9.50 6.13 13.77
N PRO A 418 -10.83 6.36 13.85
CA PRO A 418 -11.65 6.43 12.66
C PRO A 418 -11.21 7.62 11.79
N MET A 419 -11.22 7.46 10.47
CA MET A 419 -11.32 8.62 9.58
C MET A 419 -12.71 9.22 9.75
N HIS A 420 -12.83 10.15 10.69
CA HIS A 420 -13.91 11.12 10.67
C HIS A 420 -13.91 11.83 9.31
N LEU A 421 -15.10 12.16 8.80
CA LEU A 421 -15.29 12.90 7.55
C LEU A 421 -14.89 14.38 7.74
N PHE A 422 -13.59 14.61 7.91
CA PHE A 422 -13.00 15.90 7.58
C PHE A 422 -13.22 16.12 6.09
N ALA A 423 -13.99 17.16 5.73
CA ALA A 423 -14.18 17.54 4.34
C ALA A 423 -12.82 17.77 3.68
N SER A 424 -12.67 17.34 2.42
CA SER A 424 -11.41 17.38 1.69
C SER A 424 -10.89 18.81 1.54
N THR A 425 -9.88 19.15 2.35
CA THR A 425 -8.95 20.24 2.07
C THR A 425 -7.68 19.61 1.51
N ASP A 426 -7.71 19.28 0.22
CA ASP A 426 -6.50 19.00 -0.54
C ASP A 426 -5.62 20.27 -0.60
N PRO A 427 -4.29 20.13 -0.64
CA PRO A 427 -3.39 21.08 -1.28
C PRO A 427 -3.29 20.81 -2.79
#